data_AF-E3CRR7-F1
#
_entry.id   AF-E3CRR7-F1
#
_cell.length_a   1.000
_cell.length_b   1.000
_cell.length_c   1.000
_cell.angle_alpha   90.00
_cell.angle_beta   90.00
_cell.angle_gamma   90.00
#
_symmetry.space_group_name_H-M   'P 1'
#
loop_
_entity.id
_entity.type
_entity.pdbx_description
1 polymer ?
#
loop_
_entity_poly.entity_id
_entity_poly.type
_entity_poly.pdbx_seq_one_letter_code
_entity_poly.pdbx_strand_id
1 'polypeptide(L)'
;MEPLVFNTSIAKKKPSNSDECPFCHLEQLTNIIDKNDGLIWLDNKYNTIENTYQTLIIESEDHYGDISNYSYAYNRRVINYIIKSFLKLSDQSRFKSVAMFKNYGPLSGEV
;
A
#
# COMPACT_ATOMS: atom_id res chain seq x y z
N MET A 1 -12.80 16.63 17.68
CA MET A 1 -12.13 15.55 16.94
C MET A 1 -11.60 16.20 15.68
N GLU A 2 -10.28 16.17 15.46
CA GLU A 2 -9.72 16.74 14.22
C GLU A 2 -9.98 15.78 13.05
N PRO A 3 -10.46 16.27 11.91
CA PRO A 3 -10.71 15.43 10.73
C PRO A 3 -9.39 14.97 10.11
N LEU A 4 -9.40 13.81 9.44
CA LEU A 4 -8.30 13.42 8.55
C LEU A 4 -8.28 14.35 7.33
N VAL A 5 -7.14 14.99 7.07
CA VAL A 5 -6.97 15.94 5.97
C VAL A 5 -6.21 15.27 4.84
N PHE A 6 -6.82 15.21 3.65
CA PHE A 6 -6.17 14.73 2.43
C PHE A 6 -5.44 15.87 1.72
N ASN A 7 -4.12 15.75 1.58
CA ASN A 7 -3.27 16.74 0.95
C ASN A 7 -3.20 16.51 -0.58
N THR A 8 -4.02 17.26 -1.31
CA THR A 8 -4.12 17.20 -2.78
C THR A 8 -2.82 17.62 -3.48
N SER A 9 -2.02 18.50 -2.89
CA SER A 9 -0.74 18.94 -3.44
C SER A 9 0.31 17.83 -3.44
N ILE A 10 0.31 16.96 -2.42
CA ILE A 10 1.17 15.76 -2.39
C ILE A 10 0.63 14.72 -3.38
N ALA A 11 -0.69 14.52 -3.44
CA ALA A 11 -1.31 13.56 -4.36
C ALA A 11 -0.95 13.85 -5.83
N LYS A 12 -0.90 15.13 -6.24
CA LYS A 12 -0.47 15.55 -7.59
C LYS A 12 0.99 15.23 -7.94
N LYS A 13 1.84 14.91 -6.95
CA LYS A 13 3.24 14.52 -7.17
C LYS A 13 3.41 13.00 -7.36
N LYS A 14 2.34 12.22 -7.17
CA LYS A 14 2.37 10.78 -7.45
C LYS A 14 2.54 10.57 -8.95
N PRO A 15 3.27 9.51 -9.37
CA PRO A 15 3.30 9.08 -10.77
C PRO A 15 1.87 8.88 -11.27
N SER A 16 1.62 9.23 -12.53
CA SER A 16 0.34 9.03 -13.18
C SER A 16 0.28 7.67 -13.86
N ASN A 17 -0.91 7.16 -14.14
CA ASN A 17 -1.12 5.93 -14.93
C ASN A 17 -0.55 5.97 -16.37
N SER A 18 -0.11 7.13 -16.87
CA SER A 18 0.62 7.24 -18.14
C SER A 18 2.14 7.05 -18.02
N ASP A 19 2.66 7.04 -16.80
CA ASP A 19 4.07 6.77 -16.52
C ASP A 19 4.31 5.26 -16.35
N GLU A 20 5.56 4.83 -16.50
CA GLU A 20 5.97 3.45 -16.24
C GLU A 20 5.66 3.08 -14.78
N CYS A 21 5.04 1.92 -14.54
CA CYS A 21 4.55 1.55 -13.22
C CYS A 21 5.72 1.42 -12.22
N PRO A 22 5.79 2.26 -11.17
CA PRO A 22 6.92 2.28 -10.24
C PRO A 22 7.01 1.00 -9.39
N PHE A 23 5.91 0.24 -9.28
CA PHE A 23 5.86 -1.00 -8.51
C PHE A 23 6.31 -2.22 -9.31
N CYS A 24 6.41 -2.13 -10.65
CA CYS A 24 6.98 -3.19 -11.48
C CYS A 24 8.51 -3.24 -11.41
N HIS A 25 9.16 -2.13 -11.01
CA HIS A 25 10.62 -2.04 -10.90
C HIS A 25 11.08 -2.27 -9.46
N LEU A 26 11.02 -3.53 -9.02
CA LEU A 26 11.35 -3.90 -7.64
C LEU A 26 12.74 -3.42 -7.17
N GLU A 27 13.71 -3.38 -8.09
CA GLU A 27 15.09 -2.90 -7.85
C GLU A 27 15.17 -1.41 -7.47
N GLN A 28 14.16 -0.62 -7.84
CA GLN A 28 14.09 0.81 -7.53
C GLN A 28 13.27 1.10 -6.26
N LEU A 29 12.65 0.09 -5.66
CA LEU A 29 11.90 0.25 -4.42
C LEU A 29 12.86 0.56 -3.27
N THR A 30 12.44 1.48 -2.41
CA THR A 30 13.21 1.92 -1.23
C THR A 30 12.34 1.84 0.02
N ASN A 31 12.96 1.92 1.19
CA ASN A 31 12.27 1.86 2.49
C ASN A 31 11.41 0.61 2.68
N ILE A 32 11.93 -0.54 2.25
CA ILE A 32 11.27 -1.84 2.42
C ILE A 32 11.30 -2.21 3.92
N ILE A 33 10.12 -2.47 4.47
CA ILE A 33 9.92 -2.92 5.86
C ILE A 33 10.01 -4.45 5.93
N ASP A 34 9.43 -5.14 4.93
CA ASP A 34 9.38 -6.60 4.85
C ASP A 34 9.17 -7.08 3.41
N LYS A 35 9.63 -8.30 3.08
CA LYS A 35 9.44 -8.94 1.77
C LYS A 35 9.22 -10.44 1.94
N ASN A 36 8.23 -10.98 1.22
CA ASN A 36 7.88 -12.40 1.22
C ASN A 36 7.43 -12.86 -0.17
N ASP A 37 8.33 -13.48 -0.94
CA ASP A 37 8.06 -14.15 -2.23
C ASP A 37 7.18 -13.35 -3.21
N GLY A 38 7.47 -12.05 -3.39
CA GLY A 38 6.71 -11.15 -4.27
C GLY A 38 5.67 -10.26 -3.57
N LEU A 39 5.42 -10.50 -2.28
CA LEU A 39 4.70 -9.58 -1.40
C LEU A 39 5.70 -8.63 -0.75
N ILE A 40 5.46 -7.33 -0.83
CA ILE A 40 6.40 -6.32 -0.31
C ILE A 40 5.63 -5.32 0.54
N TRP A 41 6.13 -5.03 1.73
CA TRP A 41 5.65 -3.96 2.59
C TRP A 41 6.72 -2.89 2.72
N LEU A 42 6.37 -1.62 2.44
CA LEU A 42 7.31 -0.50 2.43
C LEU A 42 6.68 0.79 2.95
N ASP A 43 7.52 1.75 3.35
CA ASP A 43 7.06 3.10 3.70
C ASP A 43 6.53 3.83 2.46
N ASN A 44 5.42 4.54 2.63
CA ASN A 44 4.85 5.35 1.56
C ASN A 44 5.69 6.62 1.37
N LYS A 45 6.24 6.81 0.16
CA LYS A 45 6.98 8.04 -0.20
C LYS A 45 6.08 9.28 -0.28
N TYR A 46 4.79 9.08 -0.55
CA TYR A 46 3.81 10.15 -0.77
C TYR A 46 2.67 10.05 0.25
N ASN A 47 2.93 10.48 1.48
CA ASN A 47 1.93 10.53 2.55
C ASN A 47 0.87 11.59 2.25
N THR A 48 -0.28 11.16 1.74
CA THR A 48 -1.36 12.06 1.31
C THR A 48 -2.34 12.42 2.42
N ILE A 49 -2.19 11.87 3.62
CA ILE A 49 -3.06 12.13 4.77
C ILE A 49 -2.17 12.75 5.84
N GLU A 50 -2.49 13.96 6.25
CA GLU A 50 -1.67 14.71 7.20
C GLU A 50 -1.67 14.06 8.58
N ASN A 51 -0.58 14.25 9.33
CA ASN A 51 -0.40 13.72 10.68
C ASN A 51 -0.58 12.18 10.79
N THR A 52 -0.25 11.45 9.73
CA THR A 52 -0.28 9.98 9.71
C THR A 52 1.06 9.40 9.26
N TYR A 53 1.36 8.21 9.74
CA TYR A 53 2.37 7.34 9.17
C TYR A 53 1.69 6.38 8.19
N GLN A 54 2.18 6.32 6.95
CA GLN A 54 1.57 5.49 5.91
C GLN A 54 2.60 4.55 5.31
N THR A 55 2.13 3.35 5.01
CA THR A 55 2.90 2.30 4.36
C THR A 55 2.07 1.73 3.22
N LEU A 56 2.71 1.05 2.29
CA LEU A 56 2.07 0.40 1.15
C LEU A 56 2.41 -1.08 1.14
N ILE A 57 1.47 -1.90 0.70
CA ILE A 57 1.69 -3.32 0.42
C ILE A 57 1.52 -3.55 -1.07
N ILE A 58 2.56 -4.09 -1.71
CA ILE A 58 2.53 -4.59 -3.07
C ILE A 58 2.14 -6.07 -2.99
N GLU A 59 1.03 -6.41 -3.65
CA GLU A 59 0.37 -7.72 -3.52
C GLU A 59 0.87 -8.77 -4.53
N SER A 60 1.59 -8.34 -5.57
CA SER A 60 2.07 -9.20 -6.65
C SER A 60 3.16 -8.50 -7.45
N GLU A 61 4.02 -9.28 -8.11
CA GLU A 61 4.94 -8.80 -9.15
C GLU A 61 4.25 -8.73 -10.53
N ASP A 62 3.08 -9.37 -10.67
CA ASP A 62 2.23 -9.26 -11.86
C ASP A 62 1.42 -7.95 -11.83
N HIS A 63 1.74 -7.06 -12.77
CA HIS A 63 1.07 -5.77 -12.94
C HIS A 63 -0.44 -5.87 -13.15
N TYR A 64 -0.91 -6.97 -13.76
CA TYR A 64 -2.33 -7.21 -14.02
C TYR A 64 -2.97 -8.17 -13.00
N GLY A 65 -2.22 -8.52 -11.95
CA GLY A 65 -2.71 -9.31 -10.84
C GLY A 65 -3.80 -8.58 -10.06
N ASP A 66 -4.89 -9.28 -9.76
CA ASP A 66 -5.99 -8.76 -8.96
C ASP A 66 -6.52 -9.81 -7.99
N ILE A 67 -7.07 -9.37 -6.86
CA ILE A 67 -7.59 -10.28 -5.85
C ILE A 67 -8.69 -11.22 -6.38
N SER A 68 -9.39 -10.83 -7.45
CA SER A 68 -10.41 -11.64 -8.13
C SER A 68 -9.84 -12.73 -9.05
N ASN A 69 -8.59 -12.61 -9.50
CA ASN A 69 -7.95 -13.55 -10.44
C ASN A 69 -6.88 -14.43 -9.78
N TYR A 70 -6.50 -14.17 -8.53
CA TYR A 70 -5.59 -15.00 -7.77
C TYR A 70 -6.11 -16.42 -7.52
N SER A 71 -5.20 -17.40 -7.52
CA SER A 71 -5.52 -18.73 -7.00
C SER A 71 -5.93 -18.64 -5.52
N TYR A 72 -6.76 -19.57 -5.06
CA TYR A 72 -7.19 -19.60 -3.66
C TYR A 72 -6.00 -19.58 -2.68
N ALA A 73 -4.97 -20.40 -2.94
CA ALA A 73 -3.79 -20.48 -2.10
C ALA A 73 -3.02 -19.15 -2.06
N TYR A 74 -2.84 -18.49 -3.21
CA TYR A 74 -2.16 -17.20 -3.29
C TYR A 74 -2.95 -16.10 -2.59
N ASN A 75 -4.27 -16.04 -2.81
CA ASN A 75 -5.14 -15.07 -2.15
C ASN A 75 -5.05 -15.17 -0.61
N ARG A 76 -5.09 -16.39 -0.04
CA ARG A 76 -4.94 -16.59 1.41
C ARG A 76 -3.56 -16.14 1.90
N ARG A 77 -2.52 -16.33 1.09
CA ARG A 77 -1.16 -15.84 1.40
C ARG A 77 -1.11 -14.30 1.44
N VAL A 78 -1.70 -13.63 0.45
CA VAL A 78 -1.82 -12.16 0.40
C VAL A 78 -2.56 -11.62 1.61
N ILE A 79 -3.75 -12.16 1.93
CA ILE A 79 -4.55 -11.72 3.08
C ILE A 79 -3.81 -11.94 4.41
N ASN A 80 -3.16 -13.09 4.59
CA ASN A 80 -2.36 -13.35 5.78
C ASN A 80 -1.19 -12.37 5.93
N TYR A 81 -0.54 -12.02 4.82
CA TYR A 81 0.54 -11.04 4.80
C TYR A 81 0.03 -9.66 5.23
N ILE A 82 -1.06 -9.21 4.62
CA ILE A 82 -1.72 -7.94 4.92
C ILE A 82 -2.12 -7.84 6.41
N ILE A 83 -2.78 -8.89 6.95
CA ILE A 83 -3.19 -8.92 8.35
C ILE A 83 -1.98 -8.87 9.30
N LYS A 84 -0.91 -9.61 8.99
CA LYS A 84 0.32 -9.58 9.81
C LYS A 84 0.94 -8.18 9.84
N SER A 85 1.02 -7.50 8.70
CA SER A 85 1.53 -6.13 8.61
C SER A 85 0.67 -5.15 9.40
N PHE A 86 -0.66 -5.27 9.28
CA PHE A 86 -1.62 -4.47 10.05
C PHE A 86 -1.48 -4.67 11.56
N LEU A 87 -1.38 -5.92 12.03
CA LEU A 87 -1.22 -6.24 13.44
C LEU A 87 0.13 -5.72 13.97
N LYS A 88 1.22 -5.84 13.19
CA LYS A 88 2.54 -5.33 13.59
C LYS A 88 2.55 -3.82 13.83
N LEU A 89 1.74 -3.04 13.11
CA LEU A 89 1.55 -1.62 13.40
C LEU A 89 0.57 -1.41 14.56
N SER A 90 -0.54 -2.15 14.59
CA SER A 90 -1.58 -2.01 15.62
C SER A 90 -1.08 -2.30 17.04
N ASP A 91 -0.10 -3.20 17.17
CA ASP A 91 0.51 -3.56 18.45
C ASP A 91 1.51 -2.50 18.97
N GLN A 92 1.81 -1.46 18.18
CA GLN A 92 2.71 -0.38 18.60
C GLN A 92 1.94 0.71 19.34
N SER A 93 2.30 0.93 20.61
CA SER A 93 1.67 1.94 21.48
C SER A 93 1.80 3.39 20.99
N ARG A 94 2.67 3.67 19.99
CA ARG A 94 2.83 5.00 19.40
C ARG A 94 1.66 5.41 18.52
N PHE A 95 0.83 4.48 18.06
CA PHE A 95 -0.32 4.79 17.20
C PHE A 95 -1.60 4.78 18.01
N LYS A 96 -2.37 5.87 17.89
CA LYS A 96 -3.71 5.96 18.50
C LYS A 96 -4.69 4.94 17.88
N SER A 97 -4.57 4.73 16.57
CA SER A 97 -5.35 3.77 15.80
C SER A 97 -4.63 3.48 14.49
N VAL A 98 -4.87 2.29 13.94
CA VAL A 98 -4.37 1.89 12.62
C VAL A 98 -5.56 1.55 11.75
N ALA A 99 -5.54 2.01 10.50
CA ALA A 99 -6.55 1.69 9.51
C ALA A 99 -5.88 1.03 8.31
N MET A 100 -6.62 0.12 7.68
CA MET A 100 -6.20 -0.61 6.50
C MET A 100 -7.31 -0.54 5.47
N PHE A 101 -6.97 -0.17 4.25
CA PHE A 101 -7.91 -0.07 3.14
C PHE A 101 -7.19 -0.38 1.83
N LYS A 102 -7.95 -0.86 0.85
CA LYS A 102 -7.52 -1.06 -0.53
C LYS A 102 -8.43 -0.20 -1.40
N ASN A 103 -7.82 0.62 -2.24
CA ASN A 103 -8.52 1.28 -3.34
C ASN A 103 -8.40 0.38 -4.57
N TYR A 104 -9.39 0.41 -5.46
CA TYR A 104 -9.37 -0.33 -6.71
C TYR A 104 -10.21 0.41 -7.76
N GLY A 105 -9.59 0.68 -8.90
CA GLY A 105 -10.25 1.21 -10.09
C GLY A 105 -10.03 2.71 -10.30
N PRO A 106 -10.21 3.20 -11.53
CA PRO A 106 -9.74 4.52 -11.97
C PRO A 106 -10.41 5.71 -11.28
N LEU A 107 -11.57 5.49 -10.63
CA LEU A 107 -12.31 6.54 -9.91
C LEU A 107 -12.10 6.47 -8.38
N SER A 108 -11.27 5.55 -7.89
CA SER A 108 -11.06 5.31 -6.46
C SER A 108 -9.92 6.15 -5.84
N GLY A 109 -9.35 7.07 -6.61
CA GLY A 109 -8.18 7.86 -6.20
C GLY A 109 -6.83 7.17 -6.45
N GLU A 110 -6.84 6.06 -7.19
CA GLU A 110 -5.66 5.57 -7.91
C GLU A 110 -5.42 6.52 -9.10
N VAL A 111 -4.35 7.31 -9.03
CA VAL A 111 -3.88 8.17 -10.13
C VAL A 111 -2.75 7.47 -10.83
#